data_AF-A0A2N2FGB0-F1
#
_entry.id   AF-A0A2N2FGB0-F1
#
_cell.length_a   1.000
_cell.length_b   1.000
_cell.length_c   1.000
_cell.angle_alpha   90.00
_cell.angle_beta   90.00
_cell.angle_gamma   90.00
#
_symmetry.space_group_name_H-M   'P 1'
#
loop_
_entity.id
_entity.type
_entity.pdbx_description
1 polymer ?
#
loop_
_entity_poly.entity_id
_entity_poly.type
_entity_poly.pdbx_seq_one_letter_code
_entity_poly.pdbx_strand_id
1 'polypeptide(L)' 'MADYSQKDLPVTMHSEDLLRLDDGTTIRFDTNGEAKDIMLNDDFNATCELFPGNEFIVSSGGKDFLLTSDFGDYIVVSAV' A
#
# COMPACT_ATOMS: atom_id res chain seq x y z
N MET A 1 -2.18 6.26 -13.27
CA MET A 1 -1.53 4.93 -13.25
C MET A 1 0.00 5.01 -13.37
N ALA A 2 0.66 5.08 -12.21
CA ALA A 2 2.09 4.82 -12.05
C ALA A 2 2.32 3.38 -11.58
N ASP A 3 3.44 2.79 -12.00
CA ASP A 3 3.88 1.45 -11.58
C ASP A 3 5.25 1.62 -10.89
N TYR A 4 5.24 1.53 -9.56
CA TYR A 4 6.40 1.72 -8.70
C TYR A 4 7.08 0.39 -8.40
N SER A 5 8.37 0.47 -8.14
CA SER A 5 9.18 -0.63 -7.61
C SER A 5 9.60 -0.35 -6.16
N GLN A 6 10.05 -1.37 -5.45
CA GLN A 6 10.60 -1.22 -4.09
C GLN A 6 11.74 -0.17 -4.01
N LYS A 7 12.45 0.10 -5.11
CA LYS A 7 13.55 1.08 -5.15
C LYS A 7 13.07 2.53 -5.12
N ASP A 8 11.79 2.75 -5.42
CA ASP A 8 11.17 4.06 -5.45
C ASP A 8 10.71 4.52 -4.07
N LEU A 9 10.76 3.64 -3.07
CA LEU A 9 10.34 3.95 -1.70
C LEU A 9 11.16 5.10 -1.08
N PRO A 10 10.51 6.04 -0.36
CA PRO A 10 9.08 6.09 -0.08
C PRO A 10 8.25 6.62 -1.27
N VAL A 11 7.07 6.05 -1.49
CA VAL A 11 6.14 6.49 -2.55
C VAL A 11 4.80 6.93 -1.96
N THR A 12 4.19 7.93 -2.59
CA THR A 12 2.77 8.27 -2.41
C THR A 12 2.01 7.61 -3.54
N MET A 13 1.06 6.73 -3.21
CA MET A 13 0.28 5.98 -4.17
C MET A 13 -1.16 6.51 -4.21
N HIS A 14 -1.69 6.68 -5.41
CA HIS A 14 -3.12 6.88 -5.65
C HIS A 14 -3.80 5.55 -5.97
N SER A 15 -5.14 5.53 -6.00
CA SER A 15 -5.93 4.29 -6.17
C SER A 15 -5.68 3.56 -7.50
N GLU A 16 -5.18 4.27 -8.52
CA GLU A 16 -4.78 3.68 -9.79
C GLU A 16 -3.33 3.17 -9.84
N ASP A 17 -2.55 3.36 -8.77
CA ASP A 17 -1.13 3.05 -8.76
C ASP A 17 -0.86 1.65 -8.20
N LEU A 18 0.23 1.04 -8.67
CA LEU A 18 0.69 -0.27 -8.23
C LEU A 18 2.12 -0.13 -7.70
N LEU A 19 2.44 -0.81 -6.61
CA LEU A 19 3.81 -0.99 -6.11
C LEU A 19 4.16 -2.47 -6.14
N ARG A 20 5.28 -2.81 -6.79
CA ARG A 20 5.83 -4.17 -6.81
C ARG A 20 7.11 -4.25 -5.97
N LEU A 21 7.09 -5.11 -4.95
CA LEU A 21 8.22 -5.39 -4.08
C LEU A 21 9.21 -6.36 -4.75
N ASP A 22 10.44 -6.43 -4.24
CA ASP A 22 11.52 -7.23 -4.85
C ASP A 22 11.23 -8.75 -4.85
N ASP A 23 10.38 -9.23 -3.94
CA ASP A 23 9.96 -10.63 -3.87
C ASP A 23 8.74 -10.95 -4.75
N GLY A 24 8.24 -9.96 -5.48
CA GLY A 24 7.08 -10.08 -6.36
C GLY A 24 5.75 -9.70 -5.71
N THR A 25 5.73 -9.41 -4.41
CA THR A 25 4.50 -8.94 -3.74
C THR A 25 4.03 -7.63 -4.36
N THR A 26 2.74 -7.53 -4.67
CA THR A 26 2.13 -6.27 -5.13
C THR A 26 1.32 -5.63 -4.02
N ILE A 27 1.34 -4.30 -3.98
CA ILE A 27 0.53 -3.47 -3.10
C ILE A 27 -0.27 -2.53 -4.01
N ARG A 28 -1.59 -2.46 -3.78
CA ARG A 28 -2.50 -1.44 -4.31
C ARG A 28 -3.56 -1.15 -3.25
N PHE A 29 -4.40 -0.15 -3.46
CA PHE A 29 -5.55 0.07 -2.60
C PHE A 29 -6.77 0.52 -3.39
N ASP A 30 -7.94 0.23 -2.84
CA ASP A 30 -9.21 0.80 -3.26
C ASP A 30 -9.75 1.71 -2.13
N THR A 31 -10.52 2.73 -2.48
CA THR A 31 -11.11 3.65 -1.50
C THR A 31 -12.50 3.17 -1.09
N ASN A 32 -12.73 2.99 0.21
CA ASN A 32 -13.99 2.54 0.79
C ASN A 32 -14.45 3.54 1.87
N GLY A 33 -15.22 4.55 1.47
CA GLY A 33 -15.54 5.68 2.33
C GLY A 33 -14.26 6.44 2.71
N GLU A 34 -13.98 6.52 4.01
CA GLU A 34 -12.75 7.15 4.52
C GLU A 34 -11.57 6.18 4.63
N ALA A 35 -11.83 4.87 4.58
CA ALA A 35 -10.80 3.85 4.69
C ALA A 35 -10.18 3.51 3.33
N LYS A 36 -8.96 2.97 3.38
CA LYS A 36 -8.21 2.47 2.24
C LYS A 36 -8.11 0.95 2.36
N ASP A 37 -8.77 0.25 1.46
CA ASP A 37 -8.74 -1.21 1.38
C ASP A 37 -7.43 -1.63 0.73
N ILE A 38 -6.45 -2.03 1.55
CA ILE A 38 -5.13 -2.46 1.10
C ILE A 38 -5.23 -3.86 0.52
N MET A 39 -4.87 -3.99 -0.75
CA MET A 39 -4.90 -5.23 -1.50
C MET A 39 -3.47 -5.69 -1.75
N LEU A 40 -3.16 -6.93 -1.37
CA LEU A 40 -1.89 -7.58 -1.66
C LEU A 40 -2.07 -8.61 -2.76
N ASN A 41 -1.12 -8.71 -3.69
CA ASN A 41 -1.04 -9.78 -4.70
C ASN A 41 -2.30 -9.93 -5.58
N ASP A 42 -3.00 -8.83 -5.85
CA ASP A 42 -4.28 -8.81 -6.58
C ASP A 42 -5.35 -9.74 -5.98
N ASP A 43 -5.36 -9.89 -4.65
CA ASP A 43 -6.41 -10.63 -3.96
C ASP A 43 -7.78 -9.96 -4.17
N PHE A 44 -8.85 -10.75 -4.06
CA PHE A 44 -10.23 -10.28 -4.16
C PHE A 44 -10.70 -9.59 -2.88
N ASN A 45 -10.08 -9.89 -1.74
CA ASN A 45 -10.42 -9.31 -0.45
C ASN A 45 -9.32 -8.37 0.04
N ALA A 46 -9.72 -7.29 0.70
CA ALA A 46 -8.80 -6.42 1.39
C ALA A 46 -8.04 -7.19 2.46
N THR A 47 -6.72 -7.08 2.45
CA THR A 47 -5.86 -7.60 3.53
C THR A 47 -6.02 -6.76 4.79
N CYS A 48 -6.22 -5.45 4.62
CA CYS A 48 -6.42 -4.51 5.71
C CYS A 48 -7.31 -3.34 5.23
N GLU A 49 -8.27 -2.95 6.06
CA GLU A 49 -8.99 -1.68 5.92
C GLU A 49 -8.25 -0.62 6.74
N LEU A 50 -7.46 0.22 6.05
CA LEU A 50 -6.57 1.22 6.67
C LEU A 50 -7.30 2.56 6.82
N PHE A 51 -7.61 2.93 8.06
CA PHE A 51 -8.22 4.22 8.38
C PHE A 51 -7.19 5.36 8.46
N PRO A 52 -7.60 6.62 8.21
CA PRO A 52 -6.76 7.79 8.40
C PRO A 52 -6.13 7.85 9.80
N GLY A 53 -4.81 8.06 9.87
CA GLY A 53 -4.05 8.14 11.12
C GLY A 53 -3.65 6.78 11.71
N ASN A 54 -4.02 5.67 11.07
CA ASN A 54 -3.54 4.34 11.43
C ASN A 54 -2.34 3.92 10.57
N GLU A 55 -1.70 2.86 11.02
CA GLU A 55 -0.53 2.25 10.38
C GLU A 55 -0.81 0.77 10.10
N PHE A 56 -0.31 0.28 8.97
CA PHE A 56 -0.32 -1.13 8.62
C PHE A 56 1.06 -1.56 8.15
N ILE A 57 1.57 -2.67 8.70
CA ILE A 57 2.89 -3.21 8.33
C ILE A 57 2.68 -4.44 7.44
N VAL A 58 3.33 -4.41 6.27
CA VAL A 58 3.44 -5.54 5.36
C VAL A 58 4.82 -6.16 5.51
N SER A 59 4.90 -7.41 5.94
CA SER A 59 6.15 -8.17 5.98
C SER A 59 6.30 -9.00 4.70
N SER A 60 7.26 -8.67 3.86
CA SER A 60 7.50 -9.32 2.56
C SER A 60 9.00 -9.45 2.29
N GLY A 61 9.44 -10.59 1.76
CA GLY A 61 10.85 -10.81 1.41
C GLY A 61 11.82 -10.68 2.59
N GLY A 62 11.35 -10.89 3.82
CA GLY A 62 12.14 -10.68 5.03
C GLY A 62 12.39 -9.22 5.41
N LYS A 63 11.61 -8.29 4.85
CA LYS A 63 11.61 -6.86 5.16
C LYS A 63 10.21 -6.41 5.58
N ASP A 64 10.16 -5.31 6.32
CA ASP A 64 8.91 -4.68 6.74
C ASP A 64 8.70 -3.37 5.99
N PHE A 65 7.46 -3.14 5.58
CA PHE A 65 7.02 -1.94 4.87
C PHE A 65 5.85 -1.32 5.63
N LEU A 66 5.98 -0.04 5.97
CA LEU A 66 4.96 0.74 6.66
C LEU A 66 4.05 1.41 5.63
N LEU A 67 2.76 1.17 5.76
CA LEU A 67 1.70 1.83 5.02
C LEU A 67 0.94 2.75 5.96
N THR A 68 0.77 4.01 5.55
CA THR A 68 -0.01 5.00 6.29
C THR A 68 -1.02 5.67 5.36
N SER A 69 -2.12 6.13 5.94
CA SER A 69 -3.14 6.92 5.26
C SER A 69 -3.48 8.14 6.09
N ASP A 70 -3.87 9.22 5.42
CA ASP A 70 -4.59 10.35 6.02
C ASP A 70 -5.96 10.51 5.34
N PHE A 71 -6.59 11.67 5.49
CA PHE A 71 -7.88 11.99 4.86
C PHE A 71 -7.77 12.25 3.34
N GLY A 72 -6.57 12.22 2.78
CA GLY A 72 -6.34 12.28 1.34
C GLY A 72 -6.76 11.00 0.62
N ASP A 73 -6.85 11.10 -0.69
CA ASP A 73 -7.07 9.95 -1.59
C ASP A 73 -5.73 9.38 -2.06
N TYR A 74 -4.90 9.01 -1.08
CA TYR A 74 -3.61 8.36 -1.27
C TYR A 74 -3.22 7.55 -0.03
N ILE A 75 -2.25 6.65 -0.22
CA ILE A 75 -1.47 6.04 0.87
C ILE A 75 0.01 6.38 0.68
N VAL A 76 0.77 6.34 1.77
CA VAL A 76 2.23 6.42 1.73
C VAL A 76 2.81 5.06 2.10
N VAL A 77 3.77 4.60 1.30
CA VAL A 77 4.50 3.35 1.57
C VAL A 77 5.97 3.67 1.78
N SER A 78 6.56 3.17 2.87
CA SER A 78 7.98 3.36 3.21
C SER A 78 8.59 2.06 3.75
N ALA A 79 9.88 1.84 3.46
CA ALA A 79 10.64 0.78 4.14
C ALA A 79 10.87 1.16 5.62
N VAL A 80 10.84 0.16 6.51
CA VAL A 80 11.16 0.29 7.94
C VAL A 80 12.66 0.14 8.19
#